data_AF-A0A7J5PW14-F1
#
_entry.id   AF-A0A7J5PW14-F1
#
_cell.length_a   1.000
_cell.length_b   1.000
_cell.length_c   1.000
_cell.angle_alpha   90.00
_cell.angle_beta   90.00
_cell.angle_gamma   90.00
#
_symmetry.space_group_name_H-M   'P 1'
#
loop_
_entity.id
_entity.type
_entity.pdbx_description
1 polymer ?
#
loop_
_entity_poly.entity_id
_entity_poly.type
_entity_poly.pdbx_seq_one_letter_code
_entity_poly.pdbx_strand_id
1 'polypeptide(L)' 'MNKWHKIVGVIAFVVIGICELLLCANTYVDLKYIIEPYDIPDIIDRMYLRADALSASLWLNYFIALFIFICLWRKGGKR' A
#
# COMPACT_ATOMS: atom_id res chain seq x y z
N MET A 1 -15.56 21.23 -3.41
CA MET A 1 -14.92 20.77 -2.15
C MET A 1 -14.06 21.90 -1.61
N ASN A 2 -14.14 22.24 -0.32
CA ASN A 2 -13.27 23.26 0.26
C ASN A 2 -11.79 22.88 0.02
N LYS A 3 -10.92 23.86 -0.25
CA LYS A 3 -9.49 23.64 -0.51
C LYS A 3 -8.83 22.78 0.59
N TRP A 4 -9.27 22.95 1.84
CA TRP A 4 -8.84 22.17 2.99
C TRP A 4 -9.14 20.66 2.89
N HIS A 5 -10.31 20.27 2.39
CA HIS A 5 -10.64 18.84 2.20
C HIS A 5 -9.79 18.19 1.11
N LYS A 6 -9.38 18.97 0.09
CA LYS A 6 -8.43 18.49 -0.92
C LYS A 6 -7.05 18.24 -0.32
N ILE A 7 -6.54 19.17 0.49
CA ILE A 7 -5.23 19.05 1.14
C ILE A 7 -5.21 17.85 2.09
N VAL A 8 -6.23 17.71 2.94
CA VAL A 8 -6.33 16.57 3.87
C VAL A 8 -6.40 15.24 3.12
N GLY A 9 -7.13 15.18 2.00
CA GLY A 9 -7.19 13.97 1.17
C GLY A 9 -5.85 13.61 0.53
N VAL A 10 -5.06 14.58 0.05
CA VAL A 10 -3.70 14.33 -0.46
C VAL A 10 -2.78 13.85 0.66
N ILE A 11 -2.80 14.50 1.82
CA ILE A 11 -1.96 14.12 2.96
C ILE A 11 -2.29 12.69 3.42
N ALA A 12 -3.58 12.36 3.57
CA ALA A 12 -4.00 11.01 3.94
C ALA A 12 -3.53 9.98 2.92
N PHE A 13 -3.60 10.30 1.62
CA PHE A 13 -3.15 9.40 0.56
C PHE A 13 -1.64 9.16 0.59
N VAL A 14 -0.84 10.21 0.81
CA VAL A 14 0.62 10.10 0.98
C VAL A 14 0.97 9.29 2.21
N VAL A 15 0.31 9.53 3.35
CA VAL A 15 0.55 8.78 4.60
C VAL A 15 0.21 7.31 4.43
N ILE A 16 -0.92 6.98 3.78
CA ILE A 16 -1.29 5.60 3.46
C ILE A 16 -0.19 4.96 2.60
N GLY A 17 0.22 5.61 1.52
CA GLY A 17 1.30 5.09 0.65
C GLY A 17 2.62 4.83 1.39
N ILE A 18 3.02 5.74 2.29
CA ILE A 18 4.23 5.56 3.12
C ILE A 18 4.08 4.37 4.06
N CYS A 19 2.94 4.24 4.75
CA CYS A 19 2.68 3.12 5.65
C CYS A 19 2.70 1.77 4.92
N GLU A 20 2.12 1.70 3.71
CA GLU A 20 2.08 0.48 2.91
C GLU A 20 3.49 0.08 2.43
N LEU A 21 4.30 1.06 2.01
CA LEU A 21 5.69 0.85 1.59
C LEU A 21 6.55 0.38 2.78
N LEU A 22 6.33 0.96 3.96
CA LEU A 22 7.01 0.56 5.20
C LEU A 22 6.66 -0.87 5.61
N LEU A 23 5.38 -1.26 5.49
CA LEU A 23 4.92 -2.63 5.74
C LEU A 23 5.57 -3.63 4.79
N CYS A 24 5.61 -3.30 3.49
CA CYS A 24 6.22 -4.16 2.47
C CYS A 24 7.74 -4.30 2.68
N ALA A 25 8.43 -3.22 3.06
CA ALA A 25 9.85 -3.28 3.39
C ALA A 25 10.09 -4.13 4.64
N ASN A 26 9.24 -3.97 5.65
CA ASN A 26 9.37 -4.72 6.90
C ASN A 26 9.13 -6.22 6.71
N THR A 27 8.13 -6.62 5.92
CA THR A 27 7.90 -8.04 5.59
C THR A 27 9.05 -8.63 4.78
N TYR A 28 9.66 -7.86 3.89
CA TYR A 28 10.81 -8.33 3.11
C TYR A 28 12.07 -8.51 3.97
N VAL A 29 12.29 -7.60 4.91
CA VAL A 29 13.36 -7.72 5.92
C VAL A 29 13.08 -8.91 6.84
N ASP A 30 11.86 -9.07 7.31
CA ASP A 30 11.45 -10.22 8.14
C ASP A 30 11.70 -11.55 7.42
N LEU A 31 11.35 -11.63 6.13
CA LEU A 31 11.60 -12.78 5.27
C LEU A 31 13.08 -13.12 5.14
N LYS A 32 13.92 -12.10 4.93
CA LYS A 32 15.36 -12.26 4.76
C LYS A 32 16.10 -12.62 6.05
N TYR A 33 15.68 -12.07 7.20
CA TYR A 33 16.43 -12.25 8.45
C TYR A 33 15.86 -13.32 9.38
N ILE A 34 14.57 -13.66 9.28
CA ILE A 34 13.91 -14.64 10.16
C ILE A 34 13.71 -15.99 9.46
N ILE A 35 13.37 -15.97 8.17
CA ILE A 35 12.93 -17.18 7.46
C ILE A 35 14.07 -17.82 6.65
N GLU A 36 14.92 -17.03 5.99
CA GLU A 36 16.13 -17.49 5.29
C GLU A 36 17.06 -18.39 6.14
N PRO A 37 17.32 -18.13 7.44
CA PRO A 37 18.18 -19.02 8.25
C PRO A 37 17.55 -20.39 8.59
N TYR A 38 16.25 -20.57 8.39
CA TYR A 38 15.57 -21.85 8.65
C TYR A 38 15.64 -22.83 7.47
N ASP A 39 16.00 -22.36 6.26
CA ASP A 39 16.28 -23.15 5.04
C ASP A 39 15.22 -24.22 4.70
N ILE A 40 13.95 -23.96 5.03
CA ILE A 40 12.81 -24.80 4.64
C ILE A 40 12.14 -24.17 3.40
N PRO A 41 12.40 -24.70 2.19
CA PRO A 41 11.98 -24.06 0.94
C PRO A 41 10.45 -23.90 0.80
N ASP A 42 9.68 -24.83 1.35
CA ASP A 42 8.20 -24.79 1.31
C ASP A 42 7.62 -23.61 2.12
N ILE A 43 8.28 -23.26 3.23
CA ILE A 43 7.86 -22.15 4.10
C ILE A 43 8.28 -20.81 3.49
N ILE A 44 9.48 -20.77 2.90
CA ILE A 44 10.00 -19.60 2.19
C ILE A 44 9.10 -19.24 1.01
N ASP A 45 8.77 -20.20 0.15
CA ASP A 45 7.93 -19.97 -1.03
C ASP A 45 6.53 -19.45 -0.65
N ARG A 46 5.91 -20.07 0.36
CA ARG A 46 4.59 -19.68 0.86
C ARG A 46 4.58 -18.29 1.51
N MET A 47 5.68 -17.90 2.15
CA MET A 47 5.85 -16.56 2.72
C MET A 47 6.10 -15.51 1.63
N TYR A 48 6.89 -15.83 0.60
CA TYR A 48 7.06 -14.98 -0.60
C TYR A 48 5.72 -14.77 -1.30
N LEU A 49 4.95 -15.83 -1.56
CA LEU A 49 3.60 -15.75 -2.16
C LEU A 49 2.65 -14.87 -1.33
N ARG A 50 2.74 -14.95 0.00
CA ARG A 50 1.98 -14.05 0.90
C ARG A 50 2.45 -12.61 0.81
N ALA A 51 3.75 -12.38 0.77
CA ALA A 51 4.33 -11.04 0.63
C ALA A 51 3.96 -10.41 -0.72
N ASP A 52 4.00 -11.18 -1.81
CA ASP A 52 3.56 -10.75 -3.14
C ASP A 52 2.06 -10.48 -3.18
N ALA A 53 1.23 -11.35 -2.59
CA ALA A 53 -0.21 -11.12 -2.50
C ALA A 53 -0.55 -9.87 -1.65
N LEU A 54 0.19 -9.65 -0.55
CA LEU A 54 0.11 -8.43 0.25
C LEU A 54 0.49 -7.22 -0.60
N SER A 55 1.66 -7.24 -1.23
CA SER A 55 2.15 -6.16 -2.10
C SER A 55 1.15 -5.82 -3.21
N ALA A 56 0.62 -6.83 -3.91
CA ALA A 56 -0.40 -6.66 -4.93
C ALA A 56 -1.70 -6.06 -4.38
N SER A 57 -2.14 -6.51 -3.20
CA SER A 57 -3.33 -5.96 -2.54
C SER A 57 -3.15 -4.51 -2.11
N LEU A 58 -1.96 -4.14 -1.60
CA LEU A 58 -1.61 -2.77 -1.22
C LEU A 58 -1.63 -1.86 -2.45
N TRP A 59 -1.03 -2.33 -3.55
CA TRP A 59 -1.02 -1.60 -4.82
C TRP A 59 -2.44 -1.36 -5.37
N LEU A 60 -3.29 -2.39 -5.32
CA LEU A 60 -4.71 -2.28 -5.70
C LEU A 60 -5.45 -1.26 -4.83
N ASN A 61 -5.21 -1.29 -3.52
CA ASN A 61 -5.84 -0.37 -2.56
C ASN A 61 -5.41 1.07 -2.81
N TYR A 62 -4.13 1.30 -3.10
CA TYR A 62 -3.60 2.60 -3.51
C TYR A 62 -4.27 3.10 -4.81
N PHE A 63 -4.40 2.25 -5.84
CA PHE A 63 -5.09 2.60 -7.08
C PHE A 63 -6.56 2.98 -6.87
N ILE A 64 -7.28 2.21 -6.04
CA ILE A 64 -8.69 2.49 -5.72
C ILE A 64 -8.80 3.84 -5.00
N ALA A 65 -7.95 4.09 -4.01
CA ALA A 65 -7.95 5.36 -3.28
C ALA A 65 -7.57 6.54 -4.20
N LEU A 66 -6.65 6.36 -5.15
CA LEU A 66 -6.29 7.35 -6.17
C LEU A 66 -7.49 7.64 -7.10
N PHE A 67 -8.16 6.59 -7.57
CA PHE A 67 -9.34 6.70 -8.43
C PHE A 67 -10.49 7.44 -7.74
N ILE A 68 -10.78 7.09 -6.48
CA ILE A 68 -11.78 7.77 -5.65
C ILE A 68 -11.40 9.24 -5.46
N PHE A 69 -10.12 9.53 -5.18
CA PHE A 69 -9.62 10.89 -5.02
C PHE A 69 -9.81 11.74 -6.29
N ILE A 70 -9.45 11.19 -7.47
CA ILE A 70 -9.68 11.85 -8.77
C ILE A 70 -11.17 12.05 -9.02
N CYS A 71 -12.01 11.05 -8.75
CA CYS A 71 -13.46 11.14 -8.94
C CYS A 71 -14.08 12.24 -8.07
N LEU A 72 -13.72 12.31 -6.79
CA LEU A 72 -14.14 13.38 -5.87
C LEU A 72 -13.64 14.75 -6.32
N TRP A 73 -12.41 14.83 -6.82
CA TRP A 73 -11.84 16.06 -7.36
C TRP A 73 -12.60 16.58 -8.58
N ARG A 74 -12.99 15.67 -9.50
CA ARG A 74 -13.71 16.00 -10.73
C ARG A 74 -15.16 16.41 -10.46
N LYS A 75 -15.81 15.80 -9.45
CA LYS A 75 -17.18 16.15 -9.02
C LYS A 75 -17.22 17.49 -8.25
N GLY A 76 -16.18 17.79 -7.48
CA GLY A 76 -16.06 19.01 -6.69
C GLY A 76 -15.67 20.27 -7.46
N GLY A 77 -15.37 20.17 -8.76
CA GLY A 77 -15.02 21.28 -9.67
C GLY A 77 -16.14 21.74 -10.61
N LYS A 78 -17.35 21.17 -10.51
CA LYS A 78 -18.55 21.66 -11.24
C LYS A 78 -19.21 22.87 -10.55
N ARG A 79 -18.41 23.86 -10.16
CA ARG A 79 -18.89 25.22 -9.85
C ARG A 79 -17.95 26.20 -10.52
#